data_AF-A0A662RGK4-F1
#
_entry.id   AF-A0A662RGK4-F1
#
_cell.length_a   1.000
_cell.length_b   1.000
_cell.length_c   1.000
_cell.angle_alpha   90.00
_cell.angle_beta   90.00
_cell.angle_gamma   90.00
#
_symmetry.space_group_name_H-M   'P 1'
#
loop_
_entity.id
_entity.type
_entity.pdbx_description
1 polymer ?
#
loop_
_entity_poly.entity_id
_entity_poly.type
_entity_poly.pdbx_seq_one_letter_code
_entity_poly.pdbx_strand_id
1 'polypeptide(L)'
;MDLRERAMQAAKERQERWETEKLKAANIFAIEAEYEFQDVFGADNIGKLITKLVDENTAEIIADGLKFEARRIQREYDTEIKFYLRVKCEKCGRWFTYPIPCESLADVGELIMNRQKCDECKHGNISPAT
;
A
#
# COMPACT_ATOMS: atom_id res chain seq x y z
N MET A 1 -24.61 -37.80 5.16
CA MET A 1 -24.56 -36.34 5.05
C MET A 1 -25.74 -35.86 4.24
N ASP A 2 -26.56 -34.97 4.81
CA ASP A 2 -27.68 -34.37 4.09
C ASP A 2 -27.22 -33.18 3.21
N LEU A 3 -28.16 -32.56 2.47
CA LEU A 3 -27.86 -31.42 1.61
C LEU A 3 -27.30 -30.22 2.38
N ARG A 4 -27.79 -30.01 3.61
CA ARG A 4 -27.40 -28.88 4.46
C ARG A 4 -25.94 -29.04 4.93
N GLU A 5 -25.57 -30.23 5.39
CA GLU A 5 -24.20 -30.54 5.81
C GLU A 5 -23.22 -30.42 4.64
N ARG A 6 -23.59 -30.93 3.46
CA ARG A 6 -22.77 -30.80 2.24
C ARG A 6 -22.61 -29.34 1.80
N ALA A 7 -23.65 -28.52 1.93
CA ALA A 7 -23.59 -27.10 1.60
C ALA A 7 -22.69 -26.32 2.58
N MET A 8 -22.77 -26.60 3.88
CA MET A 8 -21.90 -25.98 4.89
C MET A 8 -20.43 -26.37 4.67
N GLN A 9 -20.16 -27.64 4.40
CA GLN A 9 -18.81 -28.13 4.10
C GLN A 9 -18.24 -27.46 2.85
N ALA A 10 -19.02 -27.38 1.75
CA ALA A 10 -18.60 -26.72 0.53
C ALA A 10 -18.33 -25.21 0.72
N ALA A 11 -19.12 -24.53 1.55
CA ALA A 11 -18.89 -23.12 1.88
C ALA A 11 -17.57 -22.93 2.63
N LYS A 12 -17.28 -23.80 3.62
CA LYS A 12 -16.03 -23.77 4.38
C LYS A 12 -14.81 -24.02 3.49
N GLU A 13 -14.85 -25.05 2.64
CA GLU A 13 -13.77 -25.36 1.69
C GLU A 13 -13.56 -24.25 0.65
N ARG A 14 -14.62 -23.53 0.27
CA ARG A 14 -14.52 -22.36 -0.60
C ARG A 14 -13.83 -21.21 0.13
N GLN A 15 -14.19 -20.96 1.39
CA GLN A 15 -13.58 -19.91 2.19
C GLN A 15 -12.09 -20.16 2.42
N GLU A 16 -11.70 -21.38 2.80
CA GLU A 16 -10.29 -21.75 3.02
C GLU A 16 -9.46 -21.61 1.74
N ARG A 17 -10.01 -22.00 0.59
CA ARG A 17 -9.37 -21.78 -0.72
C ARG A 17 -9.23 -20.30 -1.04
N TRP A 18 -10.29 -19.52 -0.83
CA TRP A 18 -10.26 -18.08 -1.05
C TRP A 18 -9.17 -17.43 -0.18
N GLU A 19 -9.11 -17.73 1.11
CA GLU A 19 -8.12 -17.16 2.03
C GLU A 19 -6.68 -17.52 1.61
N THR A 20 -6.47 -18.77 1.15
CA THR A 20 -5.19 -19.22 0.63
C THR A 20 -4.81 -18.48 -0.67
N GLU A 21 -5.75 -18.31 -1.59
CA GLU A 21 -5.55 -17.59 -2.84
C GLU A 21 -5.26 -16.11 -2.61
N LYS A 22 -5.98 -15.47 -1.68
CA LYS A 22 -5.71 -14.09 -1.27
C LYS A 22 -4.31 -13.91 -0.72
N LEU A 23 -3.88 -14.80 0.18
CA LEU A 23 -2.53 -14.74 0.73
C LEU A 23 -1.47 -14.92 -0.35
N LYS A 24 -1.69 -15.82 -1.32
CA LYS A 24 -0.78 -16.01 -2.46
C LYS A 24 -0.75 -14.75 -3.34
N ALA A 25 -1.90 -14.20 -3.70
CA ALA A 25 -2.01 -12.99 -4.52
C ALA A 25 -1.33 -11.79 -3.85
N ALA A 26 -1.53 -11.62 -2.55
CA ALA A 26 -0.88 -10.58 -1.77
C ALA A 26 0.65 -10.76 -1.76
N ASN A 27 1.16 -12.00 -1.64
CA ASN A 27 2.60 -12.26 -1.66
C ASN A 27 3.21 -11.96 -3.02
N ILE A 28 2.51 -12.34 -4.10
CA ILE A 28 2.91 -12.00 -5.47
C ILE A 28 2.95 -10.48 -5.64
N PHE A 29 1.91 -9.77 -5.19
CA PHE A 29 1.88 -8.32 -5.30
C PHE A 29 2.98 -7.63 -4.51
N ALA A 30 3.31 -8.10 -3.30
CA ALA A 30 4.43 -7.56 -2.53
C ALA A 30 5.75 -7.68 -3.28
N ILE A 31 6.00 -8.82 -3.94
CA ILE A 31 7.20 -9.04 -4.75
C ILE A 31 7.21 -8.11 -5.97
N GLU A 32 6.09 -8.02 -6.71
CA GLU A 32 5.95 -7.12 -7.87
C GLU A 32 6.18 -5.66 -7.47
N ALA A 33 5.58 -5.23 -6.36
CA ALA A 33 5.73 -3.87 -5.84
C ALA A 33 7.17 -3.56 -5.43
N GLU A 34 7.89 -4.53 -4.88
CA GLU A 34 9.31 -4.37 -4.55
C GLU A 34 10.17 -4.16 -5.80
N TYR A 35 9.97 -4.98 -6.83
CA TYR A 35 10.68 -4.85 -8.11
C TYR A 35 10.39 -3.52 -8.80
N GLU A 36 9.12 -3.16 -8.91
CA GLU A 36 8.72 -1.90 -9.55
C GLU A 36 9.25 -0.68 -8.76
N PHE A 37 9.29 -0.77 -7.42
CA PHE A 37 9.85 0.30 -6.59
C PHE A 37 11.34 0.49 -6.86
N GLN A 38 12.09 -0.61 -7.01
CA GLN A 38 13.50 -0.56 -7.36
C GLN A 38 13.74 0.00 -8.77
N ASP A 39 12.85 -0.29 -9.72
CA ASP A 39 12.93 0.26 -11.08
C ASP A 39 12.69 1.78 -11.09
N VAL A 40 11.65 2.24 -10.42
CA VAL A 40 11.26 3.66 -10.36
C VAL A 40 12.25 4.52 -9.58
N PHE A 41 12.72 4.04 -8.41
CA PHE A 41 13.53 4.84 -7.49
C PHE A 41 15.03 4.49 -7.50
N GLY A 42 15.43 3.48 -8.28
CA GLY A 42 16.81 3.08 -8.53
C GLY A 42 17.33 2.02 -7.56
N ALA A 43 17.46 0.79 -8.04
CA ALA A 43 17.89 -0.39 -7.29
C ALA A 43 19.23 -0.22 -6.55
N ASP A 44 20.21 0.43 -7.17
CA ASP A 44 21.59 0.52 -6.65
C ASP A 44 21.76 1.53 -5.50
N ASN A 45 20.76 2.38 -5.24
CA ASN A 45 20.84 3.48 -4.27
C ASN A 45 19.95 3.28 -3.04
N ILE A 46 19.23 2.16 -2.95
CA ILE A 46 18.35 1.86 -1.82
C ILE A 46 19.17 1.06 -0.80
N GLY A 47 19.39 1.63 0.39
CA GLY A 47 20.20 1.00 1.41
C GLY A 47 19.49 -0.19 2.06
N LYS A 48 18.38 0.08 2.74
CA LYS A 48 17.53 -0.95 3.36
C LYS A 48 16.11 -0.87 2.85
N LEU A 49 15.69 -1.90 2.13
CA LEU A 49 14.32 -2.11 1.65
C LEU A 49 13.62 -3.19 2.48
N ILE A 50 12.41 -2.90 2.96
CA ILE A 50 11.53 -3.86 3.59
C ILE A 50 10.16 -3.73 2.94
N THR A 51 9.67 -4.81 2.34
CA THR A 51 8.31 -4.89 1.84
C THR A 51 7.44 -5.69 2.80
N LYS A 52 6.26 -5.17 3.11
CA LYS A 52 5.26 -5.83 3.94
C LYS A 52 3.96 -6.01 3.15
N LEU A 53 3.45 -7.21 3.27
CA LEU A 53 2.16 -7.59 2.75
C LEU A 53 1.02 -6.87 3.48
N VAL A 54 0.09 -6.29 2.72
CA VAL A 54 -1.17 -5.77 3.27
C VAL A 54 -2.34 -6.59 2.72
N ASP A 55 -2.51 -6.59 1.40
CA ASP A 55 -3.54 -7.39 0.71
C ASP A 55 -3.14 -7.65 -0.76
N GLU A 56 -4.06 -8.21 -1.55
CA GLU A 56 -3.83 -8.57 -2.96
C GLU A 56 -3.55 -7.39 -3.90
N ASN A 57 -3.84 -6.15 -3.47
CA ASN A 57 -3.66 -4.93 -4.25
C ASN A 57 -2.83 -3.85 -3.52
N THR A 58 -2.43 -4.10 -2.28
CA THR A 58 -1.74 -3.12 -1.44
C THR A 58 -0.55 -3.75 -0.72
N ALA A 59 0.56 -3.01 -0.67
CA ALA A 59 1.77 -3.37 0.07
C ALA A 59 2.37 -2.13 0.74
N GLU A 60 2.99 -2.30 1.90
CA GLU A 60 3.77 -1.25 2.55
C GLU A 60 5.25 -1.46 2.21
N ILE A 61 5.89 -0.46 1.63
CA ILE A 61 7.33 -0.46 1.34
C ILE A 61 8.02 0.51 2.30
N ILE A 62 9.09 0.06 2.95
CA ILE A 62 9.92 0.89 3.81
C ILE A 62 11.33 0.91 3.23
N ALA A 63 11.77 2.08 2.78
CA ALA A 63 13.08 2.31 2.18
C ALA A 63 13.79 3.44 2.94
N ASP A 64 14.93 3.14 3.56
CA ASP A 64 15.78 4.14 4.25
C ASP A 64 15.03 5.06 5.22
N GLY A 65 14.04 4.49 5.92
CA GLY A 65 13.21 5.20 6.91
C GLY A 65 11.98 5.91 6.34
N LEU A 66 11.88 6.02 5.01
CA LEU A 66 10.66 6.45 4.32
C LEU A 66 9.68 5.29 4.20
N LYS A 67 8.39 5.61 4.22
CA LYS A 67 7.31 4.63 4.11
C LYS A 67 6.45 4.96 2.92
N PHE A 68 6.15 3.97 2.11
CA PHE A 68 5.31 4.07 0.93
C PHE A 68 4.18 3.06 1.03
N GLU A 69 3.04 3.44 0.48
CA GLU A 69 1.94 2.54 0.20
C GLU A 69 1.96 2.28 -1.32
N ALA A 70 2.28 1.06 -1.71
CA ALA A 70 2.19 0.61 -3.09
C ALA A 70 0.75 0.13 -3.34
N ARG A 71 0.12 0.61 -4.42
CA ARG A 71 -1.24 0.23 -4.81
C ARG A 71 -1.26 -0.24 -6.26
N ARG A 72 -1.89 -1.40 -6.48
CA ARG A 72 -2.26 -1.84 -7.83
C ARG A 72 -3.43 -1.00 -8.33
N ILE A 73 -3.23 -0.30 -9.44
CA ILE A 73 -4.26 0.48 -10.11
C ILE A 73 -4.62 -0.24 -11.41
N GLN A 74 -5.84 -0.79 -11.47
CA GLN A 74 -6.38 -1.35 -12.71
C GLN A 74 -7.04 -0.23 -13.52
N ARG A 75 -6.56 -0.05 -14.74
CA ARG A 75 -7.21 0.73 -15.80
C ARG A 75 -7.78 -0.23 -16.83
N GLU A 76 -8.64 0.30 -17.71
CA GLU A 76 -9.38 -0.49 -18.70
C GLU A 76 -8.49 -1.41 -19.58
N TYR A 77 -7.24 -1.01 -19.82
CA TYR A 77 -6.29 -1.73 -20.68
C TYR A 77 -4.93 -2.00 -20.03
N ASP A 78 -4.73 -1.56 -18.78
CA ASP A 78 -3.41 -1.59 -18.16
C ASP A 78 -3.49 -1.76 -16.65
N THR A 79 -2.47 -2.37 -16.05
CA THR A 79 -2.33 -2.51 -14.61
C THR A 79 -0.98 -1.94 -14.21
N GLU A 80 -1.00 -0.84 -13.48
CA GLU A 80 0.20 -0.16 -12.99
C GLU A 80 0.28 -0.25 -11.46
N ILE A 81 1.50 -0.22 -10.92
CA ILE A 81 1.72 -0.10 -9.48
C ILE A 81 2.11 1.36 -9.20
N LYS A 82 1.37 2.00 -8.31
CA LYS A 82 1.64 3.39 -7.90
C LYS A 82 2.11 3.45 -6.46
N PHE A 83 3.09 4.32 -6.20
CA PHE A 83 3.70 4.47 -4.89
C PHE A 83 3.28 5.78 -4.24
N TYR A 84 2.71 5.71 -3.04
CA TYR A 84 2.22 6.89 -2.32
C TYR A 84 3.02 7.07 -1.03
N LEU A 85 3.66 8.23 -0.87
CA LEU A 85 4.47 8.48 0.32
C LEU A 85 3.58 8.62 1.57
N ARG A 86 3.89 7.87 2.62
CA ARG A 86 3.31 8.04 3.96
C ARG A 86 4.15 9.02 4.74
N VAL A 87 3.53 10.13 5.13
CA VAL A 87 4.16 11.23 5.87
C VAL A 87 3.42 11.51 7.17
N LYS A 88 4.12 12.14 8.12
CA LYS A 88 3.53 12.60 9.36
C LYS A 88 2.96 14.00 9.14
N CYS A 89 1.68 14.21 9.46
CA CYS A 89 1.08 15.54 9.42
C CYS A 89 1.76 16.44 10.44
N GLU A 90 2.23 17.61 10.01
CA GLU A 90 2.90 18.53 10.91
C GLU A 90 1.99 19.16 11.97
N LYS A 91 0.69 19.27 11.67
CA LYS A 91 -0.29 19.91 12.57
C LYS A 91 -0.78 18.96 13.68
N CYS A 92 -1.18 17.74 13.32
CA CYS A 92 -1.77 16.79 14.28
C CYS A 92 -0.85 15.60 14.61
N GLY A 93 0.31 15.47 13.95
CA GLY A 93 1.24 14.39 14.18
C GLY A 93 0.79 13.01 13.70
N ARG A 94 -0.39 12.88 13.08
CA ARG A 94 -0.86 11.59 12.54
C ARG A 94 -0.17 11.25 11.23
N TRP A 95 0.11 9.97 11.03
CA TRP A 95 0.56 9.46 9.74
C TRP A 95 -0.61 9.45 8.76
N PHE A 96 -0.34 9.85 7.52
CA PHE A 96 -1.30 9.76 6.43
C PHE A 96 -0.57 9.45 5.13
N THR A 97 -1.28 8.85 4.19
CA THR A 97 -0.80 8.56 2.84
C THR A 97 -1.09 9.79 1.97
N TYR A 98 -0.06 10.36 1.35
CA TYR A 98 -0.24 11.49 0.44
C TYR A 98 -1.06 11.06 -0.78
N PRO A 99 -2.03 11.85 -1.25
CA PRO A 99 -3.00 11.38 -2.25
C PRO A 99 -2.42 11.33 -3.68
N ILE A 100 -1.28 11.96 -3.93
CA ILE A 100 -0.61 11.97 -5.23
C ILE A 100 0.51 10.92 -5.20
N PRO A 101 0.60 10.05 -6.22
CA PRO A 101 1.68 9.07 -6.31
C PRO A 101 3.02 9.77 -6.59
N CYS A 102 4.10 9.24 -6.04
CA CYS A 102 5.47 9.57 -6.41
C CYS A 102 5.85 8.71 -7.62
N GLU A 103 6.25 9.36 -8.71
CA GLU A 103 6.72 8.72 -9.94
C GLU A 103 8.25 8.86 -10.09
N SER A 104 8.89 9.61 -9.20
CA SER A 104 10.34 9.82 -9.17
C SER A 104 10.87 10.20 -7.79
N LEU A 105 12.19 10.12 -7.60
CA LEU A 105 12.86 10.67 -6.40
C LEU A 105 12.65 12.18 -6.23
N ALA A 106 12.44 12.92 -7.32
CA ALA A 106 12.17 14.36 -7.26
C ALA A 106 10.83 14.63 -6.56
N ASP A 107 9.80 13.85 -6.86
CA ASP A 107 8.49 13.97 -6.21
C ASP A 107 8.59 13.67 -4.71
N VAL A 108 9.36 12.64 -4.35
CA VAL A 108 9.63 12.31 -2.94
C VAL A 108 10.32 13.48 -2.24
N GLY A 109 11.35 14.05 -2.87
CA GLY A 109 12.07 15.22 -2.36
C GLY A 109 11.15 16.43 -2.16
N GLU A 110 10.33 16.75 -3.16
CA GLU A 110 9.35 17.85 -3.08
C GLU A 110 8.37 17.63 -1.93
N LEU A 111 7.86 16.41 -1.74
CA LEU A 111 6.94 16.11 -0.66
C LEU A 111 7.58 16.20 0.73
N ILE A 112 8.85 15.81 0.87
CA ILE A 112 9.59 15.92 2.14
C ILE A 112 9.89 17.38 2.47
N MET A 113 10.30 18.17 1.47
CA MET A 113 10.60 19.60 1.65
C MET A 113 9.34 20.40 1.98
N ASN A 114 8.22 20.02 1.40
CA ASN A 114 6.94 20.67 1.62
C ASN A 114 6.30 20.17 2.91
N ARG A 115 5.98 21.11 3.81
CA ARG A 115 5.35 20.89 5.11
C ARG A 115 3.95 20.26 4.99
N GLN A 116 3.87 18.93 4.94
CA GLN A 116 2.63 18.23 4.61
C GLN A 116 1.60 18.26 5.75
N LYS A 117 0.34 18.55 5.38
CA LYS A 117 -0.84 18.48 6.25
C LYS A 117 -1.79 17.40 5.75
N CYS A 118 -2.36 16.62 6.66
CA CYS A 118 -3.43 15.68 6.30
C CYS A 118 -4.68 16.45 5.85
N ASP A 119 -5.56 15.78 5.11
CA ASP A 119 -6.77 16.40 4.56
C ASP A 119 -7.69 16.99 5.63
N GLU A 120 -7.84 16.32 6.78
CA GLU A 120 -8.58 16.86 7.94
C GLU A 120 -8.02 18.22 8.39
N CYS A 121 -6.70 18.32 8.48
CA CYS A 121 -6.02 19.55 8.91
C CYS A 121 -6.03 20.64 7.83
N LYS A 122 -6.12 20.28 6.55
CA LYS A 122 -6.28 21.22 5.44
C LYS A 122 -7.69 21.80 5.39
N HIS A 123 -8.72 20.98 5.62
CA HIS A 123 -10.13 21.38 5.52
C HIS A 123 -10.74 21.85 6.85
N GLY A 124 -9.98 21.86 7.95
CA GLY A 124 -10.44 22.38 9.24
C GLY A 124 -11.29 21.40 10.07
N ASN A 125 -11.42 20.15 9.63
CA ASN A 125 -12.17 19.10 10.32
C ASN A 125 -11.27 18.38 11.33
N ILE A 126 -10.94 19.02 12.45
CA ILE A 126 -10.07 18.43 13.47
C ILE A 126 -10.92 17.60 14.43
N SER A 127 -10.95 16.27 14.25
CA SER A 127 -11.27 15.37 15.35
C SER A 127 -10.00 15.18 16.20
N PRO A 128 -10.01 15.42 17.52
CA PRO A 128 -8.82 15.25 18.36
C PRO A 128 -8.30 13.81 18.29
N ALA A 129 -6.97 13.64 18.36
CA ALA A 129 -6.34 12.32 18.45
C ALA A 129 -6.62 11.74 19.83
N THR A 130 -7.39 10.65 19.86
CA THR A 130 -7.52 9.78 21.03
C THR A 130 -6.27 8.93 21.20
#